data_AF-A0A955FQE5-F1
#
_entry.id   AF-A0A955FQE5-F1
#
_cell.length_a   1.000
_cell.length_b   1.000
_cell.length_c   1.000
_cell.angle_alpha   90.00
_cell.angle_beta   90.00
_cell.angle_gamma   90.00
#
_symmetry.space_group_name_H-M   'P 1'
#
loop_
_entity.id
_entity.type
_entity.pdbx_description
1 polymer ?
#
loop_
_entity_poly.entity_id
_entity_poly.type
_entity_poly.pdbx_seq_one_letter_code
_entity_poly.pdbx_strand_id
1 'polypeptide(L)'
;RGQFEDIFPKQVNRDNLVICTSGVGGNKDFSTFIADSIVDLNALEAGAQCFPLYYYEKIDKDAPTLFDNQENTEYIRHDGITDYILNTAKDKYIDGRIEKEDIFYYVYGLLHSPDYRREFSSDLKKMLPKLPLVDKLEDFWAFSKAGRELAELHINYEEVAPYEGAKVSGTQHNNYIVQKMKFPKKDQKDKIIYNAQITVENIPEKAYEYVVNGKSAIEWILDRYQVKTDKDSGIVNDPNDWSKEVGNPRYILDLLLSVINLSVKTVDIVNSLPKLEFSEKES
;
A
#
# COMPACT_ATOMS: atom_id res chain seq x y z
N ARG A 1 -20.90 2.38 -4.88
CA ARG A 1 -20.49 3.81 -4.85
C ARG A 1 -19.48 3.94 -3.72
N GLY A 2 -18.30 4.52 -3.98
CA GLY A 2 -17.29 4.71 -2.93
C GLY A 2 -17.70 5.80 -1.94
N GLN A 3 -17.11 5.76 -0.74
CA GLN A 3 -17.32 6.73 0.35
C GLN A 3 -16.13 7.72 0.44
N PHE A 4 -15.48 8.04 -0.68
CA PHE A 4 -14.24 8.82 -0.67
C PHE A 4 -14.40 10.24 -0.13
N GLU A 5 -15.58 10.85 -0.26
CA GLU A 5 -15.86 12.18 0.32
C GLU A 5 -15.91 12.12 1.87
N ASP A 6 -16.22 10.95 2.44
CA ASP A 6 -16.26 10.73 3.88
C ASP A 6 -14.88 10.30 4.42
N ILE A 7 -13.93 9.96 3.56
CA ILE A 7 -12.59 9.48 3.96
C ILE A 7 -11.50 10.52 3.64
N PHE A 8 -11.60 11.16 2.48
CA PHE A 8 -10.69 12.18 1.97
C PHE A 8 -11.47 13.44 1.50
N PRO A 9 -12.22 14.11 2.38
CA PRO A 9 -12.91 15.35 2.02
C PRO A 9 -11.91 16.41 1.57
N LYS A 10 -12.21 17.10 0.46
CA LYS A 10 -11.27 18.07 -0.15
C LYS A 10 -10.95 19.27 0.74
N GLN A 11 -11.85 19.61 1.67
CA GLN A 11 -11.78 20.79 2.53
C GLN A 11 -11.06 20.54 3.86
N VAL A 12 -10.72 19.29 4.19
CA VAL A 12 -9.98 18.96 5.42
C VAL A 12 -8.56 18.58 5.05
N ASN A 13 -7.62 18.83 5.96
CA ASN A 13 -6.27 18.32 5.82
C ASN A 13 -6.32 16.79 5.62
N ARG A 14 -5.69 16.30 4.56
CA ARG A 14 -5.85 14.93 4.05
C ARG A 14 -5.01 13.89 4.79
N ASP A 15 -4.60 14.19 6.02
CA ASP A 15 -3.81 13.30 6.86
C ASP A 15 -4.68 12.14 7.37
N ASN A 16 -4.93 11.18 6.48
CA ASN A 16 -5.69 9.98 6.74
C ASN A 16 -5.03 8.80 6.04
N LEU A 17 -5.16 7.61 6.62
CA LEU A 17 -4.59 6.38 6.10
C LEU A 17 -5.69 5.37 5.85
N VAL A 18 -5.57 4.60 4.78
CA VAL A 18 -6.51 3.54 4.43
C VAL A 18 -5.76 2.23 4.19
N ILE A 19 -6.16 1.16 4.87
CA ILE A 19 -5.72 -0.19 4.56
C ILE A 19 -6.59 -0.72 3.42
N CYS A 20 -5.98 -0.97 2.27
CA CYS A 20 -6.64 -1.52 1.09
C CYS A 20 -6.45 -3.04 1.04
N THR A 21 -7.50 -3.76 0.68
CA THR A 21 -7.48 -5.22 0.48
C THR A 21 -8.18 -5.61 -0.81
N SER A 22 -7.83 -6.77 -1.36
CA SER A 22 -8.53 -7.35 -2.51
C SER A 22 -10.02 -7.49 -2.23
N GLY A 23 -10.84 -7.27 -3.24
CA GLY A 23 -12.29 -7.47 -3.13
C GLY A 23 -12.67 -8.95 -3.06
N VAL A 24 -13.95 -9.18 -2.76
CA VAL A 24 -14.52 -10.53 -2.66
C VAL A 24 -14.75 -11.11 -4.05
N GLY A 25 -14.39 -12.37 -4.25
CA GLY A 25 -14.57 -13.10 -5.51
C GLY A 25 -13.39 -13.00 -6.49
N GLY A 26 -12.23 -12.50 -6.04
CA GLY A 26 -10.99 -12.50 -6.81
C GLY A 26 -10.42 -13.91 -7.01
N ASN A 27 -9.65 -14.09 -8.08
CA ASN A 27 -8.98 -15.36 -8.41
C ASN A 27 -7.51 -15.38 -7.98
N LYS A 28 -6.90 -14.20 -7.82
CA LYS A 28 -5.54 -14.03 -7.33
C LYS A 28 -5.45 -14.24 -5.82
N ASP A 29 -4.22 -14.36 -5.36
CA ASP A 29 -3.94 -14.44 -3.94
C ASP A 29 -4.25 -13.11 -3.24
N PHE A 30 -4.65 -13.22 -1.97
CA PHE A 30 -4.99 -12.07 -1.14
C PHE A 30 -3.82 -11.09 -1.08
N SER A 31 -4.12 -9.81 -1.28
CA SER A 31 -3.16 -8.73 -1.26
C SER A 31 -3.70 -7.57 -0.44
N THR A 32 -2.79 -6.87 0.22
CA THR A 32 -3.10 -5.63 0.93
C THR A 32 -1.97 -4.63 0.74
N PHE A 33 -2.32 -3.35 0.74
CA PHE A 33 -1.38 -2.24 0.85
C PHE A 33 -2.07 -1.11 1.62
N ILE A 34 -1.30 -0.14 2.10
CA ILE A 34 -1.82 1.06 2.74
C ILE A 34 -1.63 2.26 1.82
N ALA A 35 -2.55 3.21 1.86
CA ALA A 35 -2.45 4.47 1.12
C ALA A 35 -2.85 5.66 2.00
N ASP A 36 -2.31 6.82 1.66
CA ASP A 36 -2.62 8.14 2.21
C ASP A 36 -3.47 8.99 1.25
N SER A 37 -4.01 8.36 0.20
CA SER A 37 -4.71 9.03 -0.89
C SER A 37 -5.87 8.18 -1.42
N ILE A 38 -6.67 8.77 -2.30
CA ILE A 38 -7.81 8.10 -2.92
C ILE A 38 -7.31 6.94 -3.80
N VAL A 39 -7.82 5.74 -3.52
CA VAL A 39 -7.46 4.52 -4.24
C VAL A 39 -8.49 4.18 -5.30
N ASP A 40 -8.03 3.93 -6.53
CA ASP A 40 -8.87 3.46 -7.63
C ASP A 40 -9.52 2.10 -7.29
N LEU A 41 -10.77 1.92 -7.71
CA LEU A 41 -11.52 0.67 -7.47
C LEU A 41 -10.77 -0.56 -8.01
N ASN A 42 -10.03 -0.42 -9.11
CA ASN A 42 -9.31 -1.50 -9.77
C ASN A 42 -7.83 -1.57 -9.38
N ALA A 43 -7.40 -0.85 -8.33
CA ALA A 43 -6.04 -0.96 -7.79
C ALA A 43 -5.75 -2.40 -7.32
N LEU A 44 -6.77 -3.07 -6.74
CA LEU A 44 -6.76 -4.49 -6.38
C LEU A 44 -7.84 -5.25 -7.16
N GLU A 45 -7.63 -6.56 -7.33
CA GLU A 45 -8.62 -7.40 -8.00
C GLU A 45 -9.96 -7.43 -7.25
N ALA A 46 -11.04 -7.64 -8.02
CA ALA A 46 -12.41 -7.77 -7.52
C ALA A 46 -12.96 -6.54 -6.78
N GLY A 47 -12.35 -5.37 -7.00
CA GLY A 47 -12.78 -4.10 -6.41
C GLY A 47 -12.15 -3.89 -5.03
N ALA A 48 -11.13 -3.03 -4.97
CA ALA A 48 -10.41 -2.71 -3.75
C ALA A 48 -11.36 -2.26 -2.63
N GLN A 49 -11.19 -2.86 -1.45
CA GLN A 49 -11.89 -2.46 -0.23
C GLN A 49 -10.94 -1.69 0.67
N CYS A 50 -11.36 -0.51 1.12
CA CYS A 50 -10.52 0.42 1.87
C CYS A 50 -11.07 0.59 3.28
N PHE A 51 -10.24 0.35 4.29
CA PHE A 51 -10.57 0.48 5.71
C PHE A 51 -9.80 1.67 6.28
N PRO A 52 -10.47 2.80 6.58
CA PRO A 52 -9.78 4.02 6.97
C PRO A 52 -9.42 4.05 8.46
N LEU A 53 -8.36 4.78 8.79
CA LEU A 53 -8.00 5.11 10.17
C LEU A 53 -8.99 6.14 10.75
N TYR A 54 -9.42 7.10 9.93
CA TYR A 54 -10.41 8.11 10.29
C TYR A 54 -11.50 8.23 9.23
N TYR A 55 -12.71 8.60 9.63
CA TYR A 55 -13.74 9.05 8.69
C TYR A 55 -14.31 10.40 9.14
N TYR A 56 -14.92 11.11 8.20
CA TYR A 56 -15.35 12.49 8.38
C TYR A 56 -16.84 12.59 8.10
N GLU A 57 -17.57 13.16 9.05
CA GLU A 57 -18.99 13.46 8.90
C GLU A 57 -19.16 14.93 8.55
N LYS A 58 -19.83 15.20 7.43
CA LYS A 58 -20.12 16.55 6.98
C LYS A 58 -21.27 17.15 7.79
N ILE A 59 -21.05 18.31 8.40
CA ILE A 59 -22.09 19.11 9.04
C ILE A 59 -22.43 20.31 8.16
N ASP A 60 -23.68 20.35 7.70
CA ASP A 60 -24.24 21.53 7.05
C ASP A 60 -24.69 22.52 8.13
N LYS A 61 -24.13 23.75 8.11
CA LYS A 61 -24.65 24.84 8.95
C LYS A 61 -25.95 25.35 8.35
N ASP A 62 -27.00 25.43 9.16
CA ASP A 62 -28.29 25.98 8.74
C ASP A 62 -28.15 27.48 8.39
N ALA A 63 -28.53 27.81 7.14
CA ALA A 63 -28.62 29.13 6.51
C ALA A 63 -27.30 29.84 6.13
N PRO A 64 -26.85 29.76 4.85
CA PRO A 64 -25.77 30.62 4.35
C PRO A 64 -26.27 32.07 4.22
N THR A 65 -25.51 33.03 4.76
CA THR A 65 -25.76 34.45 4.51
C THR A 65 -25.06 34.91 3.23
N LEU A 66 -25.58 35.95 2.57
CA LEU A 66 -25.01 36.53 1.34
C LEU A 66 -23.58 37.09 1.51
N PHE A 67 -23.03 37.08 2.72
CA PHE A 67 -21.69 37.57 3.06
C PHE A 67 -20.74 36.46 3.54
N ASP A 68 -21.17 35.18 3.52
CA ASP A 68 -20.30 34.08 3.90
C ASP A 68 -19.33 33.79 2.74
N ASN A 69 -18.08 34.22 2.90
CA ASN A 69 -16.98 33.84 2.02
C ASN A 69 -16.78 32.32 2.11
N GLN A 70 -17.02 31.63 1.00
CA GLN A 70 -16.62 30.25 0.65
C GLN A 70 -15.89 29.46 1.75
N GLU A 71 -16.63 28.79 2.64
CA GLU A 71 -16.41 27.44 3.21
C GLU A 71 -17.31 27.24 4.45
N ASN A 72 -18.63 27.13 4.23
CA ASN A 72 -19.61 26.89 5.29
C ASN A 72 -19.80 25.39 5.62
N THR A 73 -18.75 24.57 5.47
CA THR A 73 -18.82 23.14 5.76
C THR A 73 -17.84 22.79 6.85
N GLU A 74 -18.36 22.30 7.98
CA GLU A 74 -17.56 21.77 9.07
C GLU A 74 -17.55 20.25 8.98
N TYR A 75 -16.41 19.63 9.26
CA TYR A 75 -16.29 18.17 9.28
C TYR A 75 -15.91 17.72 10.69
N ILE A 76 -16.65 16.74 11.21
CA ILE A 76 -16.24 16.04 12.44
C ILE A 76 -15.44 14.80 12.04
N ARG A 77 -14.21 14.71 12.55
CA ARG A 77 -13.38 13.52 12.41
C ARG A 77 -13.76 12.49 13.47
N HIS A 78 -14.00 11.27 13.02
CA HIS A 78 -14.28 10.09 13.82
C HIS A 78 -13.20 9.03 13.60
N ASP A 79 -12.98 8.17 14.60
CA ASP A 79 -12.07 7.03 14.45
C ASP A 79 -12.72 5.90 13.65
N GLY A 80 -11.98 5.32 12.70
CA GLY A 80 -12.38 4.09 12.01
C GLY A 80 -12.30 2.85 12.91
N ILE A 81 -11.55 2.93 14.01
CA ILE A 81 -11.47 1.88 15.03
C ILE A 81 -12.48 2.13 16.14
N THR A 82 -13.33 1.14 16.40
CA THR A 82 -14.40 1.25 17.39
C THR A 82 -13.86 1.13 18.82
N ASP A 83 -14.54 1.78 19.77
CA ASP A 83 -14.21 1.64 21.20
C ASP A 83 -14.41 0.20 21.70
N TYR A 84 -15.29 -0.57 21.05
CA TYR A 84 -15.51 -1.98 21.38
C TYR A 84 -14.23 -2.81 21.23
N ILE A 85 -13.57 -2.75 20.07
CA ILE A 85 -12.34 -3.54 19.86
C ILE A 85 -11.17 -3.00 20.69
N LEU A 86 -11.12 -1.68 20.90
CA LEU A 86 -10.15 -1.06 21.80
C LEU A 86 -10.26 -1.63 23.22
N ASN A 87 -11.46 -1.60 23.80
CA ASN A 87 -11.69 -2.13 25.14
C ASN A 87 -11.46 -3.64 25.20
N THR A 88 -11.89 -4.38 24.18
CA THR A 88 -11.63 -5.83 24.09
C THR A 88 -10.14 -6.15 24.11
N ALA A 89 -9.30 -5.39 23.40
CA ALA A 89 -7.85 -5.57 23.41
C ALA A 89 -7.25 -5.20 24.77
N LYS A 90 -7.63 -4.06 25.36
CA LYS A 90 -7.16 -3.64 26.68
C LYS A 90 -7.50 -4.66 27.76
N ASP A 91 -8.72 -5.20 27.74
CA ASP A 91 -9.19 -6.18 28.71
C ASP A 91 -8.50 -7.54 28.52
N LYS A 92 -8.33 -8.00 27.26
CA LYS A 92 -7.64 -9.27 26.97
C LYS A 92 -6.19 -9.25 27.48
N TYR A 93 -5.47 -8.16 27.23
CA TYR A 93 -4.04 -8.09 27.52
C TYR A 93 -3.70 -7.40 28.85
N ILE A 94 -4.70 -6.82 29.52
CA ILE A 94 -4.53 -6.04 30.75
C ILE A 94 -3.49 -4.91 30.54
N ASP A 95 -3.56 -4.24 29.38
CA ASP A 95 -2.63 -3.18 28.98
C ASP A 95 -3.38 -1.92 28.55
N GLY A 96 -3.39 -0.92 29.45
CA GLY A 96 -4.07 0.36 29.21
C GLY A 96 -3.41 1.24 28.14
N ARG A 97 -2.18 0.91 27.70
CA ARG A 97 -1.40 1.69 26.73
C ARG A 97 -1.84 1.48 25.29
N ILE A 98 -2.63 0.44 25.00
CA ILE A 98 -3.10 0.16 23.63
C ILE A 98 -3.98 1.30 23.15
N GLU A 99 -3.69 1.85 21.98
CA GLU A 99 -4.47 2.88 21.33
C GLU A 99 -5.13 2.37 20.04
N LYS A 100 -6.08 3.14 19.50
CA LYS A 100 -6.78 2.80 18.26
C LYS A 100 -5.81 2.64 17.09
N GLU A 101 -4.81 3.49 17.00
CA GLU A 101 -3.75 3.38 16.00
C GLU A 101 -2.98 2.07 16.12
N ASP A 102 -2.69 1.60 17.34
CA ASP A 102 -1.98 0.32 17.53
C ASP A 102 -2.77 -0.85 16.95
N ILE A 103 -4.11 -0.81 17.07
CA ILE A 103 -5.01 -1.81 16.50
C ILE A 103 -5.04 -1.70 14.97
N PHE A 104 -5.07 -0.48 14.44
CA PHE A 104 -5.02 -0.26 12.99
C PHE A 104 -3.74 -0.84 12.37
N TYR A 105 -2.59 -0.58 12.98
CA TYR A 105 -1.32 -1.14 12.51
C TYR A 105 -1.20 -2.64 12.81
N TYR A 106 -1.76 -3.14 13.92
CA TYR A 106 -1.86 -4.56 14.18
C TYR A 106 -2.61 -5.29 13.05
N VAL A 107 -3.73 -4.74 12.58
CA VAL A 107 -4.47 -5.27 11.44
C VAL A 107 -3.57 -5.34 10.22
N TYR A 108 -2.85 -4.26 9.90
CA TYR A 108 -1.97 -4.23 8.73
C TYR A 108 -0.83 -5.25 8.81
N GLY A 109 -0.19 -5.39 9.98
CA GLY A 109 0.86 -6.39 10.23
C GLY A 109 0.33 -7.82 10.13
N LEU A 110 -0.83 -8.12 10.72
CA LEU A 110 -1.41 -9.46 10.69
C LEU A 110 -1.89 -9.86 9.29
N LEU A 111 -2.43 -8.91 8.51
CA LEU A 111 -2.76 -9.12 7.09
C LEU A 111 -1.51 -9.42 6.23
N HIS A 112 -0.31 -9.16 6.72
CA HIS A 112 0.96 -9.53 6.08
C HIS A 112 1.51 -10.89 6.55
N SER A 113 0.94 -11.51 7.58
CA SER A 113 1.36 -12.83 8.05
C SER A 113 1.17 -13.90 6.96
N PRO A 114 2.24 -14.61 6.56
CA PRO A 114 2.13 -15.74 5.63
C PRO A 114 1.26 -16.87 6.19
N ASP A 115 1.28 -17.08 7.51
CA ASP A 115 0.48 -18.10 8.18
C ASP A 115 -1.01 -17.77 8.09
N TYR A 116 -1.40 -16.52 8.39
CA TYR A 116 -2.79 -16.07 8.26
C TYR A 116 -3.29 -16.17 6.81
N ARG A 117 -2.50 -15.69 5.84
CA ARG A 117 -2.88 -15.73 4.42
C ARG A 117 -3.04 -17.16 3.90
N ARG A 118 -2.20 -18.09 4.38
CA ARG A 118 -2.25 -19.50 4.00
C ARG A 118 -3.48 -20.18 4.60
N GLU A 119 -3.68 -20.04 5.90
CA GLU A 119 -4.78 -20.66 6.63
C GLU A 119 -6.14 -20.21 6.09
N PHE A 120 -6.35 -18.89 5.96
CA PHE A 120 -7.63 -18.33 5.55
C PHE A 120 -7.74 -18.06 4.05
N SER A 121 -6.87 -18.67 3.22
CA SER A 121 -6.82 -18.42 1.77
C SER A 121 -8.16 -18.62 1.06
N SER A 122 -8.94 -19.62 1.48
CA SER A 122 -10.27 -19.89 0.92
C SER A 122 -11.31 -18.86 1.34
N ASP A 123 -11.25 -18.39 2.58
CA ASP A 123 -12.19 -17.41 3.13
C ASP A 123 -11.89 -16.02 2.59
N LEU A 124 -10.62 -15.64 2.49
CA LEU A 124 -10.17 -14.35 1.92
C LEU A 124 -10.61 -14.16 0.45
N LYS A 125 -10.94 -15.24 -0.27
CA LYS A 125 -11.54 -15.18 -1.61
C LYS A 125 -13.06 -14.98 -1.59
N LYS A 126 -13.74 -15.40 -0.52
CA LYS A 126 -15.20 -15.45 -0.42
C LYS A 126 -15.80 -14.36 0.46
N MET A 127 -15.02 -13.76 1.34
CA MET A 127 -15.48 -12.76 2.30
C MET A 127 -14.34 -11.85 2.75
N LEU A 128 -14.71 -10.74 3.40
CA LEU A 128 -13.74 -9.82 3.98
C LEU A 128 -12.94 -10.49 5.11
N PRO A 129 -11.66 -10.10 5.29
CA PRO A 129 -10.83 -10.63 6.37
C PRO A 129 -11.48 -10.46 7.74
N LYS A 130 -11.46 -11.50 8.56
CA LYS A 130 -11.87 -11.46 9.97
C LYS A 130 -10.67 -11.80 10.84
N LEU A 131 -10.17 -10.82 11.57
CA LEU A 131 -8.91 -10.95 12.30
C LEU A 131 -9.18 -11.26 13.78
N PRO A 132 -8.61 -12.34 14.33
CA PRO A 132 -8.60 -12.55 15.77
C PRO A 132 -7.57 -11.63 16.45
N LEU A 133 -7.74 -11.40 17.74
CA LEU A 133 -6.64 -10.95 18.61
C LEU A 133 -5.76 -12.15 18.95
N VAL A 134 -4.46 -12.06 18.68
CA VAL A 134 -3.47 -13.07 19.09
C VAL A 134 -3.50 -13.32 20.61
N ASP A 135 -2.97 -14.45 21.05
CA ASP A 135 -3.10 -14.85 22.46
C ASP A 135 -2.14 -14.13 23.39
N LYS A 136 -0.93 -13.82 22.91
CA LYS A 136 0.13 -13.19 23.69
C LYS A 136 0.19 -11.68 23.39
N LEU A 137 0.36 -10.89 24.44
CA LEU A 137 0.54 -9.44 24.33
C LEU A 137 1.82 -9.09 23.54
N GLU A 138 2.87 -9.89 23.68
CA GLU A 138 4.12 -9.71 22.97
C GLU A 138 3.92 -9.85 21.45
N ASP A 139 3.10 -10.84 21.03
CA ASP A 139 2.78 -11.04 19.62
C ASP A 139 1.92 -9.89 19.08
N PHE A 140 0.98 -9.37 19.87
CA PHE A 140 0.18 -8.20 19.50
C PHE A 140 1.08 -6.99 19.20
N TRP A 141 2.00 -6.68 20.11
CA TRP A 141 2.94 -5.57 19.92
C TRP A 141 3.90 -5.82 18.77
N ALA A 142 4.33 -7.08 18.54
CA ALA A 142 5.17 -7.42 17.40
C ALA A 142 4.43 -7.19 16.06
N PHE A 143 3.17 -7.63 15.94
CA PHE A 143 2.35 -7.35 14.75
C PHE A 143 2.06 -5.86 14.57
N SER A 144 1.72 -5.15 15.66
CA SER A 144 1.47 -3.71 15.61
C SER A 144 2.70 -2.93 15.17
N LYS A 145 3.87 -3.24 15.73
CA LYS A 145 5.15 -2.63 15.37
C LYS A 145 5.54 -2.92 13.92
N ALA A 146 5.46 -4.18 13.50
CA ALA A 146 5.74 -4.56 12.11
C ALA A 146 4.76 -3.88 11.14
N GLY A 147 3.48 -3.76 11.52
CA GLY A 147 2.48 -3.03 10.76
C GLY A 147 2.80 -1.54 10.64
N ARG A 148 3.28 -0.88 11.71
CA ARG A 148 3.76 0.51 11.67
C ARG A 148 4.95 0.65 10.72
N GLU A 149 5.95 -0.22 10.84
CA GLU A 149 7.15 -0.21 9.99
C GLU A 149 6.79 -0.45 8.51
N LEU A 150 5.90 -1.41 8.22
CA LEU A 150 5.40 -1.65 6.86
C LEU A 150 4.60 -0.46 6.33
N ALA A 151 3.79 0.18 7.16
CA ALA A 151 2.99 1.31 6.74
C ALA A 151 3.86 2.52 6.40
N GLU A 152 4.81 2.88 7.26
CA GLU A 152 5.77 3.95 7.00
C GLU A 152 6.56 3.70 5.71
N LEU A 153 6.99 2.46 5.49
CA LEU A 153 7.70 2.07 4.28
C LEU A 153 6.82 2.19 3.02
N HIS A 154 5.57 1.73 3.08
CA HIS A 154 4.68 1.67 1.92
C HIS A 154 4.03 3.02 1.58
N ILE A 155 3.83 3.90 2.56
CA ILE A 155 3.41 5.30 2.29
C ILE A 155 4.55 6.08 1.65
N ASN A 156 5.77 5.96 2.19
CA ASN A 156 6.94 6.69 1.69
C ASN A 156 7.72 5.88 0.63
N TYR A 157 7.02 5.10 -0.19
CA TYR A 157 7.63 4.17 -1.15
C TYR A 157 8.49 4.86 -2.22
N GLU A 158 8.33 6.17 -2.42
CA GLU A 158 9.12 6.97 -3.36
C GLU A 158 10.44 7.46 -2.76
N GLU A 159 10.52 7.55 -1.43
CA GLU A 159 11.62 8.16 -0.68
C GLU A 159 12.57 7.13 -0.05
N VAL A 160 12.28 5.83 -0.21
CA VAL A 160 13.16 4.78 0.31
C VAL A 160 14.52 4.88 -0.38
N ALA A 161 15.58 4.92 0.43
CA ALA A 161 16.94 4.92 -0.09
C ALA A 161 17.15 3.78 -1.13
N PRO A 162 17.87 4.03 -2.23
CA PRO A 162 18.18 3.00 -3.23
C PRO A 162 18.79 1.74 -2.61
N TYR A 163 18.50 0.58 -3.19
CA TYR A 163 19.13 -0.67 -2.75
C TYR A 163 20.64 -0.61 -2.97
N GLU A 164 21.43 -0.74 -1.89
CA GLU A 164 22.88 -0.55 -1.93
C GLU A 164 23.59 -1.53 -2.89
N GLY A 165 23.04 -2.73 -3.08
CA GLY A 165 23.59 -3.73 -4.00
C GLY A 165 23.31 -3.45 -5.47
N ALA A 166 22.34 -2.59 -5.80
CA ALA A 166 21.93 -2.33 -7.17
C ALA A 166 22.97 -1.48 -7.90
N LYS A 167 23.37 -1.91 -9.10
CA LYS A 167 24.33 -1.20 -9.94
C LYS A 167 23.61 -0.52 -11.10
N VAL A 168 23.69 0.80 -11.16
CA VAL A 168 23.14 1.59 -12.27
C VAL A 168 24.24 1.96 -13.26
N SER A 169 24.03 1.67 -14.54
CA SER A 169 24.96 1.98 -15.63
C SER A 169 24.28 2.85 -16.68
N GLY A 170 25.08 3.57 -17.49
CA GLY A 170 24.57 4.33 -18.64
C GLY A 170 23.99 5.72 -18.36
N THR A 171 24.16 6.25 -17.15
CA THR A 171 23.66 7.57 -16.73
C THR A 171 24.44 8.75 -17.32
N GLN A 172 25.58 8.51 -17.96
CA GLN A 172 26.51 9.54 -18.47
C GLN A 172 25.89 10.51 -19.48
N HIS A 173 24.83 10.08 -20.17
CA HIS A 173 24.14 10.87 -21.19
C HIS A 173 22.98 11.71 -20.66
N ASN A 174 22.69 11.64 -19.34
CA ASN A 174 21.57 12.34 -18.70
C ASN A 174 20.20 12.14 -19.39
N ASN A 175 20.01 11.00 -20.03
CA ASN A 175 18.76 10.64 -20.68
C ASN A 175 17.99 9.62 -19.84
N TYR A 176 17.08 10.14 -19.02
CA TYR A 176 16.24 9.36 -18.11
C TYR A 176 14.83 9.12 -18.69
N ILE A 177 14.63 9.35 -19.99
CA ILE A 177 13.33 9.11 -20.62
C ILE A 177 13.05 7.61 -20.72
N VAL A 178 11.87 7.22 -20.25
CA VAL A 178 11.35 5.85 -20.33
C VAL A 178 10.44 5.71 -21.54
N GLN A 179 10.63 4.63 -22.29
CA GLN A 179 9.65 4.19 -23.30
C GLN A 179 8.92 2.95 -22.80
N LYS A 180 9.69 1.90 -22.47
CA LYS A 180 9.20 0.66 -21.87
C LYS A 180 10.35 -0.08 -21.22
N MET A 181 10.30 -0.21 -19.90
CA MET A 181 11.26 -1.03 -19.15
C MET A 181 11.01 -2.52 -19.40
N LYS A 182 12.08 -3.32 -19.38
CA LYS A 182 11.97 -4.76 -19.61
C LYS A 182 13.13 -5.54 -19.01
N PHE A 183 12.88 -6.80 -18.70
CA PHE A 183 13.94 -7.76 -18.48
C PHE A 183 14.67 -8.08 -19.80
N PRO A 184 15.99 -8.34 -19.79
CA PRO A 184 16.70 -8.80 -20.98
C PRO A 184 16.13 -10.11 -21.55
N LYS A 185 15.71 -11.01 -20.66
CA LYS A 185 15.04 -12.28 -20.95
C LYS A 185 14.02 -12.55 -19.85
N LYS A 186 13.00 -13.38 -20.12
CA LYS A 186 11.90 -13.65 -19.19
C LYS A 186 12.36 -14.08 -17.79
N ASP A 187 13.41 -14.90 -17.73
CA ASP A 187 13.90 -15.50 -16.48
C ASP A 187 15.12 -14.75 -15.88
N GLN A 188 15.57 -13.68 -16.53
CA GLN A 188 16.71 -12.89 -16.08
C GLN A 188 16.21 -11.67 -15.27
N LYS A 189 15.92 -11.89 -13.99
CA LYS A 189 15.35 -10.87 -13.08
C LYS A 189 16.39 -10.09 -12.28
N ASP A 190 17.66 -10.46 -12.33
CA ASP A 190 18.77 -9.72 -11.72
C ASP A 190 19.08 -8.38 -12.43
N LYS A 191 18.47 -8.16 -13.60
CA LYS A 191 18.78 -7.04 -14.51
C LYS A 191 17.52 -6.46 -15.15
N ILE A 192 17.41 -5.14 -15.15
CA ILE A 192 16.35 -4.38 -15.83
C ILE A 192 16.96 -3.41 -16.84
N ILE A 193 16.50 -3.51 -18.09
CA ILE A 193 16.79 -2.52 -19.13
C ILE A 193 15.79 -1.39 -18.94
N TYR A 194 16.29 -0.23 -18.50
CA TYR A 194 15.46 0.94 -18.25
C TYR A 194 15.12 1.65 -19.57
N ASN A 195 16.14 1.94 -20.38
CA ASN A 195 16.01 2.43 -21.75
C ASN A 195 17.22 1.98 -22.59
N ALA A 196 17.44 2.59 -23.76
CA ALA A 196 18.55 2.22 -24.66
C ALA A 196 19.95 2.48 -24.08
N GLN A 197 20.06 3.28 -23.02
CA GLN A 197 21.33 3.69 -22.41
C GLN A 197 21.47 3.16 -20.99
N ILE A 198 20.41 3.26 -20.18
CA ILE A 198 20.42 2.96 -18.74
C ILE A 198 20.02 1.52 -18.47
N THR A 199 20.76 0.87 -17.58
CA THR A 199 20.47 -0.48 -17.08
C THR A 199 20.72 -0.54 -15.58
N VAL A 200 19.82 -1.23 -14.86
CA VAL A 200 19.95 -1.57 -13.44
C VAL A 200 20.29 -3.06 -13.31
N GLU A 201 21.36 -3.39 -12.59
CA GLU A 201 21.87 -4.76 -12.38
C GLU A 201 21.97 -5.07 -10.88
N ASN A 202 22.21 -6.34 -10.54
CA ASN A 202 22.35 -6.86 -9.17
C ASN A 202 21.08 -6.70 -8.32
N ILE A 203 19.91 -6.89 -8.95
CA ILE A 203 18.62 -6.88 -8.23
C ILE A 203 18.46 -8.24 -7.52
N PRO A 204 18.26 -8.29 -6.20
CA PRO A 204 18.16 -9.55 -5.48
C PRO A 204 16.83 -10.25 -5.81
N GLU A 205 16.86 -11.58 -5.98
CA GLU A 205 15.67 -12.38 -6.28
C GLU A 205 14.56 -12.19 -5.22
N LYS A 206 14.97 -12.05 -3.96
CA LYS A 206 14.09 -11.76 -2.82
C LYS A 206 13.20 -10.53 -3.03
N ALA A 207 13.65 -9.51 -3.76
CA ALA A 207 12.84 -8.33 -4.03
C ALA A 207 11.58 -8.64 -4.88
N TYR A 208 11.57 -9.78 -5.59
CA TYR A 208 10.41 -10.23 -6.36
C TYR A 208 9.39 -11.03 -5.54
N GLU A 209 9.72 -11.42 -4.29
CA GLU A 209 8.81 -12.13 -3.39
C GLU A 209 7.70 -11.21 -2.84
N TYR A 210 7.95 -9.89 -2.78
CA TYR A 210 6.90 -8.94 -2.42
C TYR A 210 5.92 -8.75 -3.58
N VAL A 211 4.83 -9.51 -3.52
CA VAL A 211 3.75 -9.54 -4.51
C VAL A 211 2.52 -8.80 -4.00
N VAL A 212 2.00 -7.90 -4.84
CA VAL A 212 0.74 -7.21 -4.63
C VAL A 212 -0.13 -7.43 -5.86
N ASN A 213 -1.35 -7.92 -5.68
CA ASN A 213 -2.32 -8.14 -6.76
C ASN A 213 -1.78 -9.01 -7.92
N GLY A 214 -1.01 -10.05 -7.58
CA GLY A 214 -0.49 -11.07 -8.50
C GLY A 214 0.72 -10.68 -9.34
N LYS A 215 1.36 -9.53 -9.08
CA LYS A 215 2.67 -9.13 -9.66
C LYS A 215 3.60 -8.64 -8.56
N SER A 216 4.91 -8.76 -8.75
CA SER A 216 5.84 -8.13 -7.81
C SER A 216 5.72 -6.60 -7.86
N ALA A 217 6.06 -5.91 -6.77
CA ALA A 217 6.06 -4.44 -6.76
C ALA A 217 6.96 -3.86 -7.88
N ILE A 218 8.09 -4.51 -8.16
CA ILE A 218 8.99 -4.14 -9.28
C ILE A 218 8.29 -4.32 -10.64
N GLU A 219 7.58 -5.44 -10.84
CA GLU A 219 6.85 -5.70 -12.09
C GLU A 219 5.70 -4.71 -12.31
N TRP A 220 5.10 -4.17 -11.24
CA TRP A 220 4.15 -3.06 -11.34
C TRP A 220 4.78 -1.80 -11.92
N ILE A 221 5.99 -1.45 -11.49
CA ILE A 221 6.72 -0.30 -12.05
C ILE A 221 6.96 -0.50 -13.54
N LEU A 222 7.42 -1.69 -13.94
CA LEU A 222 7.63 -2.03 -15.37
C LEU A 222 6.34 -1.96 -16.21
N ASP A 223 5.20 -2.34 -15.63
CA ASP A 223 3.92 -2.36 -16.33
C ASP A 223 3.23 -0.98 -16.41
N ARG A 224 3.34 -0.17 -15.35
CA ARG A 224 2.69 1.14 -15.27
C ARG A 224 3.53 2.26 -15.87
N TYR A 225 4.85 2.27 -15.66
CA TYR A 225 5.75 3.29 -16.18
C TYR A 225 6.24 2.91 -17.58
N GLN A 226 5.33 2.96 -18.55
CA GLN A 226 5.65 2.83 -19.99
C GLN A 226 4.71 3.73 -20.79
N VAL A 227 5.21 4.27 -21.91
CA VAL A 227 4.41 5.09 -22.81
C VAL A 227 3.35 4.20 -23.46
N LYS A 228 2.07 4.54 -23.27
CA LYS A 228 0.93 3.82 -23.84
C LYS A 228 -0.02 4.81 -24.49
N THR A 229 -0.52 4.46 -25.67
CA THR A 229 -1.59 5.22 -26.34
C THR A 229 -2.84 4.38 -26.33
N ASP A 230 -3.92 4.95 -25.79
CA ASP A 230 -5.23 4.33 -25.87
C ASP A 230 -5.72 4.36 -27.33
N LYS A 231 -6.18 3.22 -27.84
CA LYS A 231 -6.48 3.06 -29.28
C LYS A 231 -7.75 3.80 -29.68
N ASP A 232 -8.72 3.88 -28.78
CA ASP A 232 -10.05 4.40 -29.08
C ASP A 232 -10.10 5.92 -28.94
N SER A 233 -9.52 6.45 -27.86
CA SER A 233 -9.44 7.90 -27.60
C SER A 233 -8.24 8.59 -28.25
N GLY A 234 -7.17 7.84 -28.56
CA GLY A 234 -5.90 8.39 -29.03
C GLY A 234 -5.09 9.10 -27.95
N ILE A 235 -5.53 9.08 -26.69
CA ILE A 235 -4.85 9.75 -25.57
C ILE A 235 -3.55 9.01 -25.25
N VAL A 236 -2.46 9.76 -25.21
CA VAL A 236 -1.13 9.26 -24.83
C VAL A 236 -0.97 9.40 -23.32
N ASN A 237 -0.66 8.29 -22.64
CA ASN A 237 -0.20 8.25 -21.27
C ASN A 237 1.32 8.12 -21.28
N ASP A 238 2.01 9.22 -21.03
CA ASP A 238 3.47 9.30 -20.95
C ASP A 238 3.91 9.55 -19.48
N PRO A 239 4.52 8.57 -18.79
CA PRO A 239 4.95 8.74 -17.40
C PRO A 239 6.07 9.78 -17.25
N ASN A 240 6.78 10.15 -18.32
CA ASN A 240 7.83 11.15 -18.28
C ASN A 240 7.27 12.57 -18.08
N ASP A 241 5.98 12.81 -18.37
CA ASP A 241 5.36 14.11 -18.14
C ASP A 241 5.28 14.43 -16.64
N TRP A 242 5.02 13.43 -15.81
CA TRP A 242 5.10 13.59 -14.36
C TRP A 242 6.51 13.97 -13.89
N SER A 243 7.54 13.34 -14.46
CA SER A 243 8.94 13.69 -14.14
C SER A 243 9.29 15.14 -14.49
N LYS A 244 8.66 15.70 -15.55
CA LYS A 244 8.79 17.12 -15.92
C LYS A 244 8.03 18.01 -14.94
N GLU A 245 6.81 17.62 -14.57
CA GLU A 245 5.95 18.36 -13.64
C GLU A 245 6.61 18.54 -12.27
N VAL A 246 7.20 17.48 -11.72
CA VAL A 246 7.91 17.53 -10.44
C VAL A 246 9.34 18.08 -10.56
N GLY A 247 9.79 18.42 -11.77
CA GLY A 247 11.14 18.96 -12.02
C GLY A 247 12.29 17.98 -11.74
N ASN A 248 12.01 16.66 -11.68
CA ASN A 248 13.00 15.61 -11.44
C ASN A 248 13.06 14.64 -12.62
N PRO A 249 14.00 14.81 -13.58
CA PRO A 249 14.16 13.90 -14.71
C PRO A 249 14.45 12.45 -14.31
N ARG A 250 15.01 12.22 -13.12
CA ARG A 250 15.38 10.90 -12.62
C ARG A 250 14.26 10.19 -11.85
N TYR A 251 13.12 10.86 -11.64
CA TYR A 251 12.05 10.38 -10.78
C TYR A 251 11.71 8.89 -11.00
N ILE A 252 11.47 8.45 -12.25
CA ILE A 252 11.09 7.05 -12.52
C ILE A 252 12.23 6.06 -12.22
N LEU A 253 13.49 6.47 -12.45
CA LEU A 253 14.65 5.65 -12.13
C LEU A 253 14.84 5.53 -10.62
N ASP A 254 14.76 6.64 -9.90
CA ASP A 254 14.93 6.67 -8.45
C ASP A 254 13.76 5.92 -7.77
N LEU A 255 12.53 6.05 -8.29
CA LEU A 255 11.37 5.26 -7.88
C LEU A 255 11.60 3.75 -8.05
N LEU A 256 12.12 3.31 -9.19
CA LEU A 256 12.43 1.89 -9.41
C LEU A 256 13.44 1.38 -8.36
N LEU A 257 14.48 2.15 -8.08
CA LEU A 257 15.50 1.81 -7.09
C LEU A 257 14.96 1.76 -5.66
N SER A 258 14.09 2.73 -5.33
CA SER A 258 13.36 2.79 -4.06
C SER A 258 12.48 1.56 -3.87
N VAL A 259 11.68 1.21 -4.88
CA VAL A 259 10.79 0.03 -4.86
C VAL A 259 11.55 -1.29 -4.74
N ILE A 260 12.74 -1.41 -5.34
CA ILE A 260 13.60 -2.58 -5.13
C ILE A 260 13.96 -2.73 -3.65
N ASN A 261 14.44 -1.66 -3.01
CA ASN A 261 14.83 -1.72 -1.60
C ASN A 261 13.63 -1.92 -0.67
N LEU A 262 12.53 -1.22 -0.95
CA LEU A 262 11.25 -1.41 -0.27
C LEU A 262 10.86 -2.89 -0.30
N SER A 263 10.89 -3.52 -1.45
CA SER A 263 10.47 -4.92 -1.59
C SER A 263 11.34 -5.86 -0.74
N VAL A 264 12.66 -5.63 -0.68
CA VAL A 264 13.56 -6.40 0.19
C VAL A 264 13.19 -6.19 1.67
N LYS A 265 13.05 -4.94 2.10
CA LYS A 265 12.71 -4.58 3.48
C LYS A 265 11.35 -5.13 3.90
N THR A 266 10.35 -5.05 3.03
CA THR A 266 9.03 -5.63 3.27
C THR A 266 9.13 -7.13 3.52
N VAL A 267 9.87 -7.87 2.70
CA VAL A 267 10.08 -9.31 2.90
C VAL A 267 10.84 -9.58 4.20
N ASP A 268 11.83 -8.77 4.57
CA ASP A 268 12.52 -8.87 5.86
C ASP A 268 11.57 -8.71 7.06
N ILE A 269 10.71 -7.69 7.03
CA ILE A 269 9.73 -7.46 8.10
C ILE A 269 8.74 -8.62 8.17
N VAL A 270 8.21 -9.06 7.03
CA VAL A 270 7.25 -10.17 6.95
C VAL A 270 7.85 -11.48 7.50
N ASN A 271 9.10 -11.78 7.17
CA ASN A 271 9.78 -12.98 7.66
C ASN A 271 10.12 -12.91 9.16
N SER A 272 10.09 -11.72 9.76
CA SER A 272 10.32 -11.50 11.20
C SER A 272 9.04 -11.59 12.04
N LEU A 273 7.86 -11.69 11.40
CA LEU A 273 6.58 -11.75 12.10
C LEU A 273 6.46 -12.99 13.01
N PRO A 274 5.75 -12.87 14.15
CA PRO A 274 5.42 -14.02 14.97
C PRO A 274 4.67 -15.09 14.18
N LYS A 275 4.95 -16.36 14.47
CA LYS A 275 4.20 -17.48 13.91
C LYS A 275 2.81 -17.51 14.50
N LEU A 276 1.81 -17.75 13.64
CA LEU A 276 0.43 -17.92 14.08
C LEU A 276 0.10 -19.41 14.13
N GLU A 277 -0.31 -19.87 15.31
CA GLU A 277 -0.85 -21.21 15.49
C GLU A 277 -2.37 -21.11 15.60
N PHE A 278 -3.07 -21.65 14.61
CA PHE A 278 -4.52 -21.74 14.64
C PHE A 278 -4.87 -23.11 15.22
N SER A 279 -5.28 -23.16 16.49
CA SER A 279 -5.85 -24.39 17.04
C SER A 279 -7.16 -24.67 16.32
N GLU A 280 -7.34 -25.88 15.77
CA GLU A 280 -8.65 -26.38 15.35
C GLU A 280 -9.59 -26.32 16.57
N LYS A 281 -10.38 -25.25 16.69
CA LYS A 281 -11.54 -25.30 17.56
C LYS A 281 -12.58 -26.15 16.82
N GLU A 282 -12.75 -27.37 17.32
CA GLU A 282 -13.77 -28.32 16.89
C GLU A 282 -15.12 -27.61 16.68
N SER A 283 -15.70 -27.94 15.54
CA SER A 283 -17.05 -27.59 15.05
C SER A 283 -18.17 -27.79 16.06
#